data_AF-A0A7J8UCS4-F1
#
_entry.id   AF-A0A7J8UCS4-F1
#
_cell.length_a   1.000
_cell.length_b   1.000
_cell.length_c   1.000
_cell.angle_alpha   90.00
_cell.angle_beta   90.00
_cell.angle_gamma   90.00
#
_symmetry.space_group_name_H-M   'P 1'
#
loop_
_entity.id
_entity.type
_entity.pdbx_description
1 polymer ?
#
loop_
_entity_poly.entity_id
_entity_poly.type
_entity_poly.pdbx_seq_one_letter_code
_entity_poly.pdbx_strand_id
1 'polypeptide(L)' 'MFSTDSYSTVRGVDKLIPVDVYLSGCPPKPEAVIDAITKLRKKISREIYEDRIRSQ' A
#
# COMPACT_ATOMS: atom_id res chain seq x y z
N MET A 1 -0.66 -3.90 17.68
CA MET A 1 0.22 -4.78 18.48
C MET A 1 1.61 -4.77 17.84
N PHE A 2 2.69 -4.82 18.64
CA PHE A 2 4.14 -4.73 18.26
C PHE A 2 4.77 -3.32 18.08
N SER A 3 4.05 -2.24 18.39
CA SER A 3 4.61 -0.89 18.23
C SER A 3 5.64 -0.50 19.31
N THR A 4 5.72 -1.22 20.44
CA THR A 4 6.45 -0.73 21.62
C THR A 4 7.64 -1.57 22.08
N ASP A 5 7.71 -2.91 21.98
CA ASP A 5 8.93 -3.62 22.36
C ASP A 5 9.09 -5.00 21.70
N SER A 6 9.83 -5.05 20.61
CA SER A 6 10.18 -6.29 19.92
C SER A 6 11.49 -6.07 19.16
N TYR A 7 12.59 -6.65 19.67
CA TYR A 7 13.94 -6.53 19.08
C TYR A 7 14.01 -7.07 17.64
N SER A 8 13.16 -8.05 17.32
CA SER A 8 13.15 -8.77 16.05
C SER A 8 12.15 -8.23 15.01
N THR A 9 11.35 -7.21 15.31
CA THR A 9 10.31 -6.72 14.38
C THR A 9 10.60 -5.32 13.87
N VAL A 10 10.56 -5.15 12.55
CA VAL A 10 10.64 -3.81 11.94
C VAL A 10 9.29 -3.10 12.11
N ARG A 11 9.34 -1.89 12.67
CA ARG A 11 8.15 -1.02 12.84
C ARG A 11 7.73 -0.45 11.49
N GLY A 12 6.92 -1.22 10.77
CA GLY A 12 6.34 -0.88 9.47
C GLY A 12 7.20 -1.36 8.29
N VAL A 13 6.54 -1.90 7.26
CA VAL A 13 7.19 -2.41 6.04
C VAL A 13 7.76 -1.30 5.15
N ASP A 14 7.27 -0.06 5.32
CA ASP A 14 7.70 1.13 4.57
C ASP A 14 9.18 1.46 4.69
N LYS A 15 9.82 1.01 5.78
CA LYS A 15 11.25 1.22 6.00
C LYS A 15 12.13 0.33 5.12
N LEU A 16 11.56 -0.73 4.55
CA LEU A 16 12.28 -1.70 3.72
C LEU A 16 11.90 -1.56 2.25
N ILE A 17 10.61 -1.41 1.96
CA ILE A 17 10.07 -1.40 0.61
C ILE A 17 9.03 -0.26 0.54
N PRO A 18 9.03 0.53 -0.54
CA PRO A 18 8.02 1.57 -0.73
C PRO A 18 6.62 0.94 -0.76
N VAL A 19 5.71 1.49 0.04
CA VAL A 19 4.32 1.01 0.11
C VAL A 19 3.44 1.83 -0.81
N ASP A 20 2.75 1.16 -1.74
CA ASP A 20 1.82 1.82 -2.66
C ASP A 20 0.49 2.24 -2.02
N VAL A 21 -0.05 1.38 -1.18
CA VAL A 21 -1.35 1.54 -0.53
C VAL A 21 -1.29 0.96 0.89
N TYR A 22 -1.68 1.78 1.87
CA TYR A 22 -1.82 1.35 3.25
C TYR A 22 -3.25 0.88 3.53
N LEU A 23 -3.38 -0.30 4.14
CA LEU A 23 -4.64 -0.81 4.64
C LEU A 23 -4.56 -0.98 6.16
N SER A 24 -5.40 -0.25 6.89
CA SER A 24 -5.50 -0.37 8.34
C SER A 24 -6.51 -1.45 8.75
N GLY A 25 -6.11 -2.31 9.68
CA GLY A 25 -6.98 -3.35 10.23
C GLY A 25 -6.19 -4.46 10.92
N CYS A 26 -6.76 -5.08 11.94
CA CYS A 26 -6.12 -6.17 12.68
C CYS A 26 -7.15 -7.21 13.14
N PRO A 27 -7.55 -8.17 12.29
CA PRO A 27 -7.33 -8.23 10.84
C PRO A 27 -8.29 -7.29 10.09
N PRO A 28 -7.92 -6.77 8.91
CA PRO A 28 -8.83 -5.98 8.10
C PRO A 28 -10.02 -6.82 7.63
N LYS A 29 -11.18 -6.19 7.49
CA LYS A 29 -12.37 -6.85 6.94
C LYS A 29 -12.16 -7.22 5.46
N PRO A 30 -12.74 -8.32 4.96
CA PRO A 30 -12.59 -8.73 3.57
C PRO A 30 -12.95 -7.65 2.55
N GLU A 31 -13.98 -6.85 2.85
CA GLU A 31 -14.43 -5.76 1.97
C GLU A 31 -13.34 -4.67 1.82
N ALA A 32 -12.61 -4.40 2.89
CA ALA A 32 -11.54 -3.40 2.89
C ALA A 32 -10.32 -3.85 2.08
N VAL A 33 -10.06 -5.16 2.00
CA VAL A 33 -9.01 -5.73 1.14
C VAL A 33 -9.37 -5.57 -0.33
N ILE A 34 -10.62 -5.84 -0.70
CA ILE A 34 -11.11 -5.69 -2.09
C ILE A 34 -11.07 -4.22 -2.53
N ASP A 35 -11.44 -3.30 -1.64
CA ASP A 35 -11.35 -1.86 -1.90
C ASP A 35 -9.89 -1.41 -2.08
N ALA A 36 -8.96 -1.91 -1.25
CA ALA A 36 -7.53 -1.61 -1.39
C ALA A 36 -6.97 -2.07 -2.75
N ILE A 37 -7.34 -3.27 -3.22
CA ILE A 37 -6.96 -3.76 -4.55
C ILE A 37 -7.55 -2.87 -5.65
N THR A 38 -8.81 -2.46 -5.51
CA THR A 38 -9.47 -1.57 -6.48
C THR A 38 -8.78 -0.21 -6.56
N LYS A 39 -8.36 0.34 -5.41
CA LYS A 39 -7.56 1.58 -5.34
C LYS A 39 -6.19 1.41 -6.00
N LEU A 40 -5.52 0.28 -5.79
CA LEU A 40 -4.23 -0.03 -6.44
C LEU A 40 -4.38 -0.05 -7.97
N ARG A 41 -5.40 -0.72 -8.50
CA ARG A 41 -5.67 -0.75 -9.95
C ARG A 41 -5.90 0.65 -10.53
N LYS A 42 -6.64 1.51 -9.81
CA LYS A 42 -6.85 2.91 -10.23
C LYS A 42 -5.55 3.72 -10.24
N LYS A 43 -4.66 3.51 -9.26
CA LYS A 43 -3.36 4.19 -9.18
C LYS A 43 -2.48 3.83 -10.39
N ILE A 44 -2.39 2.54 -10.72
CA ILE A 44 -1.64 2.04 -11.89
C ILE A 44 -2.19 2.64 -13.19
N SER A 45 -3.52 2.63 -13.37
CA SER A 45 -4.12 3.22 -14.58
C SER A 45 -3.80 4.71 -14.75
N ARG A 46 -3.70 5.45 -13.64
CA ARG A 46 -3.32 6.86 -13.66
C ARG A 46 -1.84 7.03 -13.99
N GLU A 47 -0.95 6.27 -13.36
CA GLU A 47 0.48 6.29 -13.66
C GLU A 47 0.76 6.02 -15.14
N ILE A 48 0.13 5.00 -15.74
CA ILE A 48 0.27 4.68 -17.17
C ILE A 48 -0.18 5.85 -18.07
N TYR A 49 -1.16 6.64 -17.65
CA TYR A 49 -1.61 7.81 -18.43
C TYR A 49 -0.60 8.95 -18.34
N GLU A 50 -0.13 9.27 -17.14
CA GLU A 50 0.87 10.32 -16.91
C GLU A 50 2.22 9.99 -17.57
N ASP A 51 2.65 8.73 -17.55
CA ASP A 51 3.88 8.27 -18.20
C ASP A 51 3.79 8.38 -19.73
N ARG A 52 2.60 8.13 -20.30
CA ARG A 52 2.35 8.32 -21.74
C ARG A 52 2.32 9.78 -22.16
N ILE A 53 1.85 10.69 -21.29
CA ILE A 53 1.90 12.14 -21.57
C ILE A 53 3.34 12.66 -21.45
N ARG A 54 4.10 12.21 -20.45
CA ARG A 54 5.48 12.67 -20.22
C ARG A 54 6.47 12.21 -21.30
N SER A 55 6.12 11.18 -22.05
CA SER A 55 6.90 10.68 -23.19
C SER A 55 6.57 11.38 -24.51
N GLN A 56 5.65 12.36 -24.51
CA GLN A 56 5.40 13.33 -25.60
C GLN A 56 6.13 14.65 -25.32
#